data_AF-A0A840STD8-F1
#
_entry.id   AF-A0A840STD8-F1
#
_cell.length_a   1.000
_cell.length_b   1.000
_cell.length_c   1.000
_cell.angle_alpha   90.00
_cell.angle_beta   90.00
_cell.angle_gamma   90.00
#
_symmetry.space_group_name_H-M   'P 1'
#
loop_
_entity.id
_entity.type
_entity.pdbx_description
1 polymer ?
#
loop_
_entity_poly.entity_id
_entity_poly.type
_entity_poly.pdbx_seq_one_letter_code
_entity_poly.pdbx_strand_id
1 'polypeptide(L)'
;MSWSDAVSRRRMLGLLALLPVAGCGFAPLYGEGASASRMAGRVDVGLIDGKAGFELRERLVNRLGQPVDPAYRLTVRLVLESTGTALTQENVTTRFGVNGMAEYTLVPVTGGLPVASGVVRSVTGFNAPDAVASTAFAARAAEIDAERRLAVTLADQIVQRLALSADGWA
;
A
#
# COMPACT_ATOMS: atom_id res chain seq x y z
N MET A 1 0.42 -41.22 -51.78
CA MET A 1 0.19 -40.03 -50.92
C MET A 1 0.66 -40.40 -49.52
N SER A 2 1.79 -39.83 -49.10
CA SER A 2 2.55 -40.19 -47.90
C SER A 2 1.77 -39.85 -46.62
N TRP A 3 1.42 -40.88 -45.83
CA TRP A 3 0.71 -40.74 -44.56
C TRP A 3 1.66 -40.34 -43.40
N SER A 4 2.98 -40.43 -43.64
CA SER A 4 4.04 -40.18 -42.66
C SER A 4 4.24 -38.70 -42.33
N ASP A 5 3.93 -37.81 -43.29
CA ASP A 5 4.16 -36.36 -43.16
C ASP A 5 3.12 -35.65 -42.27
N ALA A 6 1.91 -36.20 -42.19
CA ALA A 6 0.80 -35.62 -41.42
C ALA A 6 0.99 -35.83 -39.89
N VAL A 7 1.59 -36.95 -39.49
CA VAL A 7 1.87 -37.27 -38.08
C VAL A 7 3.03 -36.42 -37.55
N SER A 8 4.05 -36.17 -38.37
CA SER A 8 5.20 -35.32 -38.02
C SER A 8 4.81 -33.86 -37.77
N ARG A 9 4.00 -33.25 -38.67
CA ARG A 9 3.52 -31.87 -38.49
C ARG A 9 2.60 -31.70 -37.29
N ARG A 10 1.72 -32.67 -37.00
CA ARG A 10 0.83 -32.62 -35.82
C ARG A 10 1.61 -32.71 -34.51
N ARG A 11 2.65 -33.55 -34.45
CA ARG A 11 3.54 -33.62 -33.27
C ARG A 11 4.34 -32.32 -33.09
N MET A 12 4.81 -31.72 -34.18
CA MET A 12 5.55 -30.45 -34.15
C MET A 12 4.66 -29.26 -33.73
N LEU A 13 3.40 -29.22 -34.18
CA LEU A 13 2.40 -28.23 -33.74
C LEU A 13 1.98 -28.43 -32.28
N GLY A 14 1.92 -29.67 -31.79
CA GLY A 14 1.66 -29.98 -30.38
C GLY A 14 2.77 -29.51 -29.43
N LEU A 15 4.03 -29.58 -29.87
CA LEU A 15 5.19 -29.07 -29.13
C LEU A 15 5.26 -27.53 -29.10
N LEU A 16 4.84 -26.84 -30.18
CA LEU A 16 4.76 -25.37 -30.20
C LEU A 16 3.64 -24.81 -29.29
N ALA A 17 2.58 -25.59 -29.03
CA ALA A 17 1.47 -25.19 -28.18
C ALA A 17 1.81 -25.16 -26.68
N LEU A 18 2.99 -25.65 -26.27
CA LEU A 18 3.47 -25.65 -24.88
C LEU A 18 4.34 -24.42 -24.53
N LEU A 19 4.78 -23.63 -25.52
CA LEU A 19 5.56 -22.40 -25.25
C LEU A 19 4.82 -21.27 -24.51
N PRO A 20 3.48 -21.09 -24.57
CA PRO A 20 2.85 -19.97 -23.88
C PRO A 20 2.63 -20.24 -22.38
N VAL A 21 3.03 -21.41 -21.86
CA VAL A 21 2.93 -21.76 -20.42
C VAL A 21 4.13 -21.25 -19.61
N ALA A 22 5.11 -20.61 -20.27
CA ALA A 22 5.96 -19.65 -19.58
C ALA A 22 5.08 -18.46 -19.19
N GLY A 23 4.37 -18.61 -18.06
CA GLY A 23 3.49 -17.60 -17.48
C GLY A 23 4.17 -16.25 -17.41
N CYS A 24 3.38 -15.18 -17.39
CA CYS A 24 3.67 -13.78 -17.73
C CYS A 24 4.88 -13.07 -17.08
N GLY A 25 5.86 -13.76 -16.50
CA GLY A 25 7.07 -13.18 -15.93
C GLY A 25 6.86 -12.56 -14.54
N PHE A 26 5.74 -12.85 -13.88
CA PHE A 26 5.49 -12.35 -12.52
C PHE A 26 6.42 -13.05 -11.51
N ALA A 27 7.41 -12.32 -11.03
CA ALA A 27 8.21 -12.72 -9.87
C ALA A 27 7.56 -12.21 -8.57
N PRO A 28 7.51 -13.02 -7.50
CA PRO A 28 6.95 -12.58 -6.22
C PRO A 28 7.81 -11.47 -5.61
N LEU A 29 7.19 -10.32 -5.33
CA LEU A 29 7.86 -9.15 -4.73
C LEU A 29 8.50 -9.46 -3.36
N TYR A 30 7.93 -10.41 -2.61
CA TYR A 30 8.37 -10.81 -1.27
C TYR A 30 8.99 -12.22 -1.22
N GLY A 31 9.32 -12.81 -2.37
CA GLY A 31 9.97 -14.12 -2.42
C GLY A 31 11.42 -14.08 -1.93
N GLU A 32 12.00 -15.25 -1.65
CA GLU A 32 13.43 -15.35 -1.34
C GLU A 32 14.28 -14.75 -2.48
N GLY A 33 15.19 -13.85 -2.14
CA GLY A 33 16.02 -13.12 -3.12
C GLY A 33 15.35 -11.92 -3.79
N ALA A 34 14.07 -11.62 -3.49
CA ALA A 34 13.39 -10.43 -4.03
C ALA A 34 13.86 -9.14 -3.35
N SER A 35 13.77 -8.01 -4.06
CA SER A 35 14.18 -6.68 -3.57
C SER A 35 13.57 -6.33 -2.21
N ALA A 36 12.30 -6.71 -1.97
CA ALA A 36 11.61 -6.41 -0.73
C ALA A 36 12.15 -7.19 0.49
N SER A 37 12.73 -8.37 0.29
CA SER A 37 13.32 -9.17 1.36
C SER A 37 14.52 -8.47 2.02
N ARG A 38 15.20 -7.58 1.28
CA ARG A 38 16.32 -6.77 1.77
C ARG A 38 15.89 -5.61 2.68
N MET A 39 14.61 -5.26 2.69
CA MET A 39 14.09 -4.17 3.53
C MET A 39 13.76 -4.63 4.95
N ALA A 40 13.52 -5.93 5.13
CA ALA A 40 13.04 -6.50 6.39
C ALA A 40 14.03 -6.23 7.54
N GLY A 41 13.56 -5.57 8.60
CA GLY A 41 14.33 -5.23 9.80
C GLY A 41 15.39 -4.14 9.61
N ARG A 42 15.50 -3.54 8.42
CA ARG A 42 16.52 -2.52 8.08
C ARG A 42 16.00 -1.08 8.07
N VAL A 43 14.69 -0.90 8.19
CA VAL A 43 14.05 0.43 8.14
C VAL A 43 13.45 0.75 9.51
N ASP A 44 13.99 1.76 10.17
CA ASP A 44 13.43 2.36 11.36
C ASP A 44 12.32 3.35 10.98
N VAL A 45 11.11 3.15 11.50
CA VAL A 45 9.95 4.00 11.21
C VAL A 45 9.78 5.03 12.31
N GLY A 46 9.99 6.29 11.96
CA GLY A 46 9.81 7.43 12.85
C GLY A 46 8.38 7.56 13.36
N LEU A 47 8.20 8.38 14.41
CA LEU A 47 6.88 8.69 14.94
C LEU A 47 6.05 9.46 13.92
N ILE A 48 4.74 9.20 13.93
CA ILE A 48 3.76 9.86 13.08
C ILE A 48 2.62 10.27 14.01
N ASP A 49 2.32 11.57 14.04
CA ASP A 49 1.42 12.14 15.03
C ASP A 49 -0.04 11.68 14.86
N GLY A 50 -0.75 11.65 15.99
CA GLY A 50 -2.17 11.32 16.05
C GLY A 50 -2.49 9.83 15.94
N LYS A 51 -3.77 9.49 16.15
CA LYS A 51 -4.23 8.10 16.17
C LYS A 51 -4.06 7.40 14.82
N ALA A 52 -4.42 8.06 13.73
CA ALA A 52 -4.20 7.53 12.39
C ALA A 52 -2.70 7.42 12.04
N GLY A 53 -1.86 8.33 12.55
CA GLY A 53 -0.41 8.24 12.43
C GLY A 53 0.16 7.01 13.12
N PHE A 54 -0.30 6.71 14.33
CA PHE A 54 0.03 5.48 15.03
C PHE A 54 -0.36 4.23 14.23
N GLU A 55 -1.60 4.14 13.73
CA GLU A 55 -2.05 3.01 12.91
C GLU A 55 -1.23 2.85 11.62
N LEU A 56 -0.86 3.97 10.98
CA LEU A 56 0.02 3.98 9.81
C LEU A 56 1.39 3.41 10.18
N ARG A 57 2.00 3.91 11.26
CA ARG A 57 3.32 3.47 11.72
C ARG A 57 3.32 2.00 12.09
N GLU A 58 2.33 1.53 12.86
CA GLU A 58 2.21 0.11 13.22
C GLU A 58 2.06 -0.75 11.98
N ARG A 59 1.29 -0.31 10.98
CA ARG A 59 1.18 -1.03 9.71
C ARG A 59 2.53 -1.10 8.98
N LEU A 60 3.28 0.00 8.93
CA LEU A 60 4.62 0.03 8.33
C LEU A 60 5.59 -0.91 9.06
N VAL A 61 5.66 -0.86 10.40
CA VAL A 61 6.52 -1.74 11.20
C VAL A 61 6.15 -3.20 11.00
N ASN A 62 4.85 -3.54 10.96
CA ASN A 62 4.40 -4.92 10.70
C ASN A 62 4.79 -5.42 9.30
N ARG A 63 4.90 -4.53 8.30
CA ARG A 63 5.29 -4.90 6.93
C ARG A 63 6.81 -4.91 6.73
N LEU A 64 7.52 -3.99 7.37
CA LEU A 64 8.97 -3.82 7.26
C LEU A 64 9.72 -4.66 8.29
N GLY A 65 9.04 -5.21 9.29
CA GLY A 65 9.65 -5.94 10.41
C GLY A 65 10.16 -5.00 11.52
N GLN A 66 10.36 -5.57 12.70
CA GLN A 66 10.96 -4.85 13.82
C GLN A 66 12.41 -4.45 13.47
N PRO A 67 12.81 -3.18 13.66
CA PRO A 67 14.18 -2.77 13.39
C PRO A 67 15.13 -3.46 14.39
N VAL A 68 16.07 -4.24 13.87
CA VAL A 68 17.12 -4.90 14.66
C VAL A 68 18.46 -4.20 14.46
N ASP A 69 18.79 -3.88 13.21
CA ASP A 69 19.96 -3.10 12.80
C ASP A 69 19.56 -2.16 11.65
N PRO A 70 18.90 -1.04 11.98
CA PRO A 70 18.34 -0.17 10.96
C PRO A 70 19.45 0.56 10.19
N ALA A 71 19.51 0.30 8.88
CA ALA A 71 20.38 1.03 7.95
C ALA A 71 19.72 2.34 7.46
N TYR A 72 18.39 2.40 7.50
CA TYR A 72 17.62 3.55 7.00
C TYR A 72 16.58 4.01 8.03
N ARG A 73 16.28 5.31 8.01
CA ARG A 73 15.20 5.95 8.77
C ARG A 73 14.12 6.46 7.83
N LEU A 74 12.91 5.97 8.02
CA LEU A 74 11.71 6.40 7.31
C LEU A 74 10.99 7.46 8.14
N THR A 75 10.82 8.65 7.57
CA THR A 75 9.97 9.71 8.12
C THR A 75 8.72 9.84 7.25
N VAL A 76 7.56 9.98 7.89
CA VAL A 76 6.28 10.13 7.20
C VAL A 76 5.49 11.28 7.80
N ARG A 77 5.01 12.18 6.95
CA ARG A 77 4.05 13.23 7.31
C ARG A 77 2.67 12.86 6.78
N LEU A 78 1.73 12.63 7.69
CA LEU A 78 0.35 12.27 7.37
C LEU A 78 -0.56 13.50 7.47
N VAL A 79 -1.40 13.70 6.45
CA VAL A 79 -2.45 14.72 6.41
C VAL A 79 -3.77 14.03 6.04
N LEU A 80 -4.81 14.25 6.85
CA LEU A 80 -6.16 13.73 6.65
C LEU A 80 -7.15 14.89 6.59
N GLU A 81 -8.06 14.85 5.61
CA GLU A 81 -9.10 15.85 5.43
C GLU A 81 -10.45 15.17 5.16
N SER A 82 -11.47 15.46 5.97
CA SER A 82 -12.83 14.97 5.74
C SER A 82 -13.67 15.98 4.98
N THR A 83 -14.42 15.52 3.97
CA THR A 83 -15.32 16.34 3.15
C THR A 83 -16.69 15.68 3.03
N GLY A 84 -17.77 16.45 3.21
CA GLY A 84 -19.14 15.97 2.99
C GLY A 84 -19.41 15.72 1.49
N THR A 85 -19.94 14.55 1.12
CA THR A 85 -20.05 14.14 -0.30
C THR A 85 -21.46 13.75 -0.76
N ALA A 86 -22.43 13.53 0.14
CA ALA A 86 -23.82 13.27 -0.23
C ALA A 86 -24.81 13.98 0.70
N LEU A 87 -25.81 14.65 0.11
CA LEU A 87 -26.89 15.38 0.79
C LEU A 87 -28.21 14.59 0.71
N THR A 88 -28.97 14.54 1.79
CA THR A 88 -30.35 13.99 1.82
C THR A 88 -31.35 14.99 1.22
N GLN A 89 -32.61 14.56 1.00
CA GLN A 89 -33.69 15.45 0.56
C GLN A 89 -33.99 16.59 1.54
N GLU A 90 -33.61 16.41 2.81
CA GLU A 90 -33.68 17.40 3.89
C GLU A 90 -32.39 18.24 3.99
N ASN A 91 -31.49 18.11 3.02
CA ASN A 91 -30.21 18.81 2.93
C ASN A 91 -29.21 18.46 4.06
N VAL A 92 -29.26 17.23 4.57
CA VAL A 92 -28.34 16.72 5.59
C VAL A 92 -27.24 15.87 4.95
N THR A 93 -25.97 16.09 5.30
CA THR A 93 -24.86 15.26 4.82
C THR A 93 -24.80 13.93 5.57
N THR A 94 -25.07 12.82 4.89
CA THR A 94 -25.05 11.46 5.50
C THR A 94 -23.85 10.62 5.06
N ARG A 95 -23.10 11.06 4.05
CA ARG A 95 -21.87 10.40 3.60
C ARG A 95 -20.72 11.39 3.53
N PHE A 96 -19.60 10.99 4.11
CA PHE A 96 -18.37 11.76 4.16
C PHE A 96 -17.25 11.00 3.44
N GLY A 97 -16.48 11.70 2.64
CA GLY A 97 -15.18 11.27 2.17
C GLY A 97 -14.10 11.65 3.17
N VAL A 98 -13.07 10.82 3.29
CA VAL A 98 -11.83 11.13 4.01
C VAL A 98 -10.70 10.99 3.00
N ASN A 99 -10.07 12.11 2.68
CA ASN A 99 -8.91 12.17 1.80
C ASN A 99 -7.65 12.08 2.66
N GLY A 100 -6.71 11.24 2.25
CA GLY A 100 -5.46 11.04 2.96
C GLY A 100 -4.27 11.26 2.05
N MET A 101 -3.27 11.96 2.56
CA MET A 101 -1.98 12.17 1.91
C MET A 101 -0.87 11.81 2.90
N ALA A 102 0.05 10.96 2.47
CA ALA A 102 1.26 10.67 3.25
C ALA A 102 2.50 10.97 2.40
N GLU A 103 3.29 11.94 2.86
CA GLU A 103 4.58 12.29 2.30
C GLU A 103 5.65 11.53 3.08
N TYR A 104 6.52 10.82 2.38
CA TYR A 104 7.54 9.99 3.03
C TYR A 104 8.94 10.26 2.47
N THR A 105 9.93 10.09 3.33
CA THR A 105 11.36 10.20 3.01
C THR A 105 12.13 9.12 3.74
N LEU A 106 12.97 8.39 3.01
CA LEU A 106 13.87 7.37 3.52
C LEU A 106 15.32 7.87 3.41
N VAL A 107 16.01 7.95 4.54
CA VAL A 107 17.38 8.48 4.64
C VAL A 107 18.29 7.44 5.29
N PRO A 108 19.55 7.27 4.85
CA PRO A 108 20.53 6.44 5.56
C PRO A 108 20.70 6.90 7.00
N VAL A 109 20.83 5.98 7.96
CA VAL A 109 21.06 6.32 9.38
C VAL A 109 22.41 7.03 9.58
N THR A 110 23.38 6.77 8.70
CA THR A 110 24.65 7.50 8.63
C THR A 110 24.50 8.97 8.20
N GLY A 111 23.29 9.38 7.80
CA GLY A 111 23.00 10.67 7.18
C GLY A 111 23.30 10.67 5.68
N GLY A 112 22.96 11.79 5.02
CA GLY A 112 23.17 11.99 3.59
C GLY A 112 21.88 12.34 2.84
N LEU A 113 21.91 12.13 1.53
CA LEU A 113 20.76 12.34 0.66
C LEU A 113 19.71 11.24 0.85
N PRO A 114 18.41 11.56 0.68
CA PRO A 114 17.36 10.55 0.73
C PRO A 114 17.52 9.55 -0.42
N VAL A 115 17.43 8.25 -0.09
CA VAL A 115 17.50 7.15 -1.06
C VAL A 115 16.13 6.84 -1.68
N ALA A 116 15.05 7.24 -1.01
CA ALA A 116 13.70 7.20 -1.55
C ALA A 116 12.84 8.31 -0.94
N SER A 117 11.94 8.88 -1.72
CA SER A 117 10.94 9.84 -1.24
C SER A 117 9.74 9.84 -2.15
N GLY A 118 8.58 10.27 -1.64
CA GLY A 118 7.40 10.43 -2.47
C GLY A 118 6.15 10.79 -1.69
N VAL A 119 5.04 10.90 -2.42
CA VAL A 119 3.72 11.21 -1.86
C VAL A 119 2.70 10.17 -2.31
N VAL A 120 2.07 9.49 -1.36
CA VAL A 120 0.94 8.59 -1.61
C VAL A 120 -0.37 9.27 -1.23
N ARG A 121 -1.44 8.94 -1.95
CA ARG A 121 -2.78 9.51 -1.74
C ARG A 121 -3.80 8.39 -1.82
N SER A 122 -4.80 8.46 -0.97
CA SER A 122 -5.93 7.55 -0.98
C SER A 122 -7.18 8.25 -0.45
N VAL A 123 -8.34 7.67 -0.74
CA VAL A 123 -9.63 8.16 -0.27
C VAL A 123 -10.43 7.00 0.29
N THR A 124 -11.14 7.24 1.37
CA THR A 124 -12.16 6.33 1.88
C THR A 124 -13.42 7.12 2.22
N GLY A 125 -14.48 6.45 2.65
CA GLY A 125 -15.68 7.14 3.12
C GLY A 125 -16.33 6.42 4.29
N PHE A 126 -17.14 7.17 5.01
CA PHE A 126 -18.01 6.67 6.06
C PHE A 126 -19.40 7.30 5.95
N ASN A 127 -20.38 6.61 6.54
CA ASN A 127 -21.74 7.13 6.65
C ASN A 127 -21.97 7.61 8.09
N ALA A 128 -22.62 8.76 8.22
CA ALA A 128 -23.10 9.27 9.50
C ALA A 128 -24.64 9.23 9.47
N PRO A 129 -25.29 8.48 10.37
CA PRO A 129 -26.74 8.46 10.46
C PRO A 129 -27.28 9.82 10.91
N ASP A 130 -28.33 10.28 10.24
CA ASP A 130 -29.05 11.48 10.64
C ASP A 130 -30.02 11.15 11.79
N ALA A 131 -29.64 11.55 13.01
CA ALA A 131 -30.56 11.69 14.13
C ALA A 131 -29.93 12.59 15.21
N VAL A 132 -30.64 13.68 15.53
CA VAL A 132 -30.29 14.69 16.54
C VAL A 132 -29.83 14.04 17.85
N ALA A 133 -28.60 14.39 18.29
CA ALA A 133 -27.91 14.03 19.54
C ALA A 133 -27.60 12.53 19.82
N SER A 134 -28.40 11.57 19.35
CA SER A 134 -28.24 10.14 19.72
C SER A 134 -27.20 9.37 18.91
N THR A 135 -26.74 9.89 17.75
CA THR A 135 -25.85 9.18 16.82
C THR A 135 -24.46 9.80 16.67
N ALA A 136 -24.13 10.87 17.41
CA ALA A 136 -22.84 11.54 17.32
C ALA A 136 -21.66 10.59 17.63
N PHE A 137 -21.83 9.69 18.60
CA PHE A 137 -20.85 8.65 18.90
C PHE A 137 -20.68 7.68 17.71
N ALA A 138 -21.78 7.24 17.10
CA ALA A 138 -21.73 6.34 15.95
C ALA A 138 -21.04 6.99 14.74
N ALA A 139 -21.31 8.28 14.48
CA ALA A 139 -20.64 9.04 13.44
C ALA A 139 -19.13 9.17 13.70
N ARG A 140 -18.73 9.51 14.94
CA ARG A 140 -17.31 9.59 15.32
C ARG A 140 -16.60 8.24 15.27
N ALA A 141 -17.26 7.16 15.67
CA ALA A 141 -16.71 5.82 15.56
C ALA A 141 -16.48 5.43 14.09
N ALA A 142 -17.43 5.76 13.21
CA ALA A 142 -17.32 5.51 11.77
C ALA A 142 -16.22 6.35 11.10
N GLU A 143 -16.05 7.61 11.52
CA GLU A 143 -14.95 8.49 11.09
C GLU A 143 -13.59 7.91 11.48
N ILE A 144 -13.41 7.53 12.75
CA ILE A 144 -12.17 6.91 13.26
C ILE A 144 -11.85 5.60 12.53
N ASP A 145 -12.85 4.76 12.25
CA ASP A 145 -12.65 3.54 11.46
C ASP A 145 -12.20 3.85 10.04
N ALA A 146 -12.80 4.85 9.39
CA ALA A 146 -12.39 5.31 8.08
C ALA A 146 -10.93 5.80 8.08
N GLU A 147 -10.55 6.67 9.02
CA GLU A 147 -9.17 7.14 9.18
C GLU A 147 -8.18 5.98 9.36
N ARG A 148 -8.54 4.97 10.16
CA ARG A 148 -7.72 3.77 10.37
C ARG A 148 -7.51 2.99 9.07
N ARG A 149 -8.60 2.67 8.34
CA ARG A 149 -8.50 1.94 7.05
C ARG A 149 -7.68 2.72 6.03
N LEU A 150 -7.81 4.04 6.04
CA LEU A 150 -7.05 4.92 5.17
C LEU A 150 -5.56 4.90 5.53
N ALA A 151 -5.21 5.00 6.82
CA ALA A 151 -3.84 4.88 7.30
C ALA A 151 -3.18 3.55 6.89
N VAL A 152 -3.90 2.43 7.03
CA VAL A 152 -3.43 1.11 6.59
C VAL A 152 -3.17 1.08 5.08
N THR A 153 -4.07 1.66 4.29
CA THR A 153 -3.96 1.71 2.83
C THR A 153 -2.75 2.55 2.39
N LEU A 154 -2.55 3.71 3.00
CA LEU A 154 -1.40 4.58 2.74
C LEU A 154 -0.08 3.87 3.11
N ALA A 155 -0.02 3.19 4.25
CA ALA A 155 1.15 2.41 4.65
C ALA A 155 1.49 1.30 3.63
N ASP A 156 0.50 0.52 3.19
CA ASP A 156 0.73 -0.53 2.19
C ASP A 156 1.21 0.05 0.85
N GLN A 157 0.71 1.22 0.43
CA GLN A 157 1.20 1.94 -0.75
C GLN A 157 2.66 2.42 -0.59
N ILE A 158 3.04 2.94 0.59
CA ILE A 158 4.42 3.33 0.89
C ILE A 158 5.34 2.12 0.78
N VAL A 159 5.00 1.01 1.44
CA VAL A 159 5.80 -0.23 1.40
C VAL A 159 5.98 -0.72 -0.05
N GLN A 160 4.92 -0.67 -0.86
CA GLN A 160 5.01 -1.04 -2.27
C GLN A 160 6.00 -0.16 -3.04
N ARG A 161 5.96 1.17 -2.83
CA ARG A 161 6.89 2.09 -3.50
C ARG A 161 8.33 1.91 -3.02
N LEU A 162 8.52 1.65 -1.72
CA LEU A 162 9.82 1.34 -1.16
C LEU A 162 10.39 0.07 -1.79
N ALA A 163 9.59 -1.00 -1.87
CA ALA A 163 9.98 -2.27 -2.49
C ALA A 163 10.41 -2.11 -3.96
N LEU A 164 9.73 -1.25 -4.71
CA LEU A 164 10.07 -0.94 -6.10
C LEU A 164 11.36 -0.10 -6.23
N SER A 165 11.72 0.66 -5.20
CA SER A 165 12.95 1.47 -5.18
C SER A 165 14.15 0.76 -4.55
N ALA A 166 13.95 -0.36 -3.88
CA ALA A 166 14.93 -1.03 -3.03
C ALA A 166 16.20 -1.49 -3.77
N ASP A 167 16.14 -1.66 -5.09
CA ASP A 167 17.31 -2.04 -5.89
C ASP A 167 18.35 -0.92 -6.00
N GLY A 168 17.93 0.34 -5.84
CA GLY A 168 18.80 1.52 -5.88
C GLY A 168 19.37 1.95 -4.53
N TRP A 169 19.04 1.23 -3.45
CA TRP A 169 19.55 1.54 -2.11
C TRP A 169 20.96 0.94 -1.98
N ALA A 170 21.97 1.80 -1.96
CA ALA A 170 23.37 1.43 -1.70
C ALA A 170 23.67 1.45 -0.20
#